data_AF-A0A410PXU8-F1
#
_entry.id   AF-A0A410PXU8-F1
#
_cell.length_a   1.000
_cell.length_b   1.000
_cell.length_c   1.000
_cell.angle_alpha   90.00
_cell.angle_beta   90.00
_cell.angle_gamma   90.00
#
_symmetry.space_group_name_H-M   'P 1'
#
loop_
_entity.id
_entity.type
_entity.pdbx_description
1 polymer ?
#
loop_
_entity_poly.entity_id
_entity_poly.type
_entity_poly.pdbx_seq_one_letter_code
_entity_poly.pdbx_strand_id
1 'polypeptide(L)'
;MEILQNTWLFFQDQVLGMKWLNALIGNLLSLFGLDVTGRIGGSVQFFIYDVLKITVLLCVLIFIISYIQSYFPPERSKKIMSRFHGVWANIMAALLGTVTPFCSCSSIPLFIGFTSAGLPLGVTFSFLISSPMVDLGSLVLLMSIFGTKVAIVYVVVGLVIAVVGGTLIEKLHMENYVEEFIRSASGVDFESPDLTRKERVIYAKDQVVSTFKKVLPYILVGVGIGAIIHNWIPESWIEMVLGSNNPFGVVLATLLGVPMYADIFGTIPVAEALLYKGAQLGTVLSFMMAVTTLSLPSIIMLRKAVKPKLLGTFIAICTIGIIIVGYLFNIFQYLLV
;
A
#
# COMPACT_ATOMS: atom_id res chain seq x y z
N MET A 1 -15.23 7.24 -27.56
CA MET A 1 -14.78 7.49 -26.18
C MET A 1 -15.78 6.96 -25.15
N GLU A 2 -17.09 7.12 -25.35
CA GLU A 2 -18.13 6.59 -24.42
C GLU A 2 -18.08 5.09 -24.19
N ILE A 3 -17.83 4.26 -25.21
CA ILE A 3 -17.75 2.79 -25.03
C ILE A 3 -16.59 2.42 -24.10
N LEU A 4 -15.42 3.05 -24.27
CA LEU A 4 -14.26 2.85 -23.41
C LEU A 4 -14.54 3.31 -21.97
N GLN A 5 -15.17 4.48 -21.80
CA GLN A 5 -15.58 4.98 -20.48
C GLN A 5 -16.59 4.05 -19.81
N ASN A 6 -17.60 3.57 -20.53
CA ASN A 6 -18.60 2.65 -19.98
C ASN A 6 -18.00 1.29 -19.61
N THR A 7 -17.07 0.76 -20.42
CA THR A 7 -16.34 -0.46 -20.06
C THR A 7 -15.44 -0.27 -18.84
N TRP A 8 -14.81 0.90 -18.73
CA TRP A 8 -13.95 1.23 -17.59
C TRP A 8 -14.77 1.38 -16.30
N LEU A 9 -15.89 2.11 -16.37
CA LEU A 9 -16.83 2.26 -15.26
C LEU A 9 -17.41 0.91 -14.82
N PHE A 10 -17.78 0.04 -15.77
CA PHE A 10 -18.23 -1.32 -15.45
C PHE A 10 -17.16 -2.12 -14.71
N PHE A 11 -15.92 -2.10 -15.19
CA PHE A 11 -14.81 -2.80 -14.54
C PHE A 11 -14.53 -2.23 -13.15
N GLN A 12 -14.50 -0.91 -13.00
CA GLN A 12 -14.29 -0.23 -11.74
C GLN A 12 -15.42 -0.54 -10.73
N ASP A 13 -16.68 -0.52 -11.16
CA ASP A 13 -17.82 -0.67 -10.27
C ASP A 13 -18.15 -2.12 -9.93
N GLN A 14 -18.08 -3.02 -10.92
CA GLN A 14 -18.56 -4.38 -10.76
C GLN A 14 -17.43 -5.36 -10.46
N VAL A 15 -16.24 -5.17 -11.04
CA VAL A 15 -15.10 -6.08 -10.82
C VAL A 15 -14.30 -5.64 -9.59
N LEU A 16 -13.81 -4.40 -9.57
CA LEU A 16 -13.03 -3.88 -8.45
C LEU A 16 -13.93 -3.46 -7.29
N GLY A 17 -15.00 -2.73 -7.60
CA GLY A 17 -15.96 -2.22 -6.65
C GLY A 17 -16.89 -3.30 -6.10
N MET A 18 -17.14 -4.40 -6.81
CA MET A 18 -18.12 -5.42 -6.42
C MET A 18 -19.44 -4.83 -5.92
N LYS A 19 -19.98 -3.77 -6.56
CA LYS A 19 -21.24 -3.14 -6.12
C LYS A 19 -22.40 -4.14 -6.03
N TRP A 20 -22.40 -5.15 -6.90
CA TRP A 20 -23.32 -6.29 -6.83
C TRP A 20 -23.28 -7.03 -5.49
N LEU A 21 -22.09 -7.20 -4.88
CA LEU A 21 -21.92 -7.86 -3.59
C LEU A 21 -22.50 -6.99 -2.47
N ASN A 22 -22.30 -5.67 -2.54
CA ASN A 22 -22.87 -4.74 -1.57
C ASN A 22 -24.42 -4.80 -1.59
N ALA A 23 -25.02 -4.78 -2.78
CA ALA A 23 -26.45 -4.88 -2.95
C ALA A 23 -27.01 -6.23 -2.46
N LEU A 24 -26.29 -7.34 -2.75
CA LEU A 24 -26.68 -8.67 -2.29
C LEU A 24 -26.66 -8.78 -0.76
N ILE A 25 -25.61 -8.26 -0.11
CA ILE A 25 -25.49 -8.25 1.36
C ILE A 25 -26.58 -7.37 1.97
N GLY A 26 -26.82 -6.17 1.42
CA GLY A 26 -27.89 -5.29 1.88
C GLY A 26 -29.27 -5.94 1.80
N ASN A 27 -29.58 -6.59 0.68
CA ASN A 27 -30.83 -7.33 0.49
C ASN A 27 -30.96 -8.49 1.50
N LEU A 28 -29.91 -9.29 1.70
CA LEU A 28 -29.91 -10.34 2.71
C LEU A 28 -30.13 -9.81 4.13
N LEU A 29 -29.42 -8.75 4.53
CA LEU A 29 -29.57 -8.17 5.87
C LEU A 29 -30.98 -7.59 6.09
N SER A 30 -31.55 -6.93 5.07
CA SER A 30 -32.92 -6.41 5.12
C SER A 30 -33.96 -7.53 5.24
N LEU A 31 -33.73 -8.69 4.60
CA LEU A 31 -34.55 -9.89 4.75
C LEU A 31 -34.48 -10.48 6.17
N PHE A 32 -33.34 -10.34 6.85
CA PHE A 32 -33.17 -10.71 8.27
C PHE A 32 -33.67 -9.62 9.24
N GLY A 33 -34.31 -8.55 8.75
CA GLY A 33 -34.92 -7.51 9.58
C GLY A 33 -33.95 -6.44 10.10
N LEU A 34 -32.72 -6.38 9.57
CA LEU A 34 -31.78 -5.30 9.89
C LEU A 34 -32.04 -4.08 8.99
N ASP A 35 -32.28 -2.93 9.63
CA ASP A 35 -32.36 -1.66 8.93
C ASP A 35 -30.97 -1.18 8.51
N VAL A 36 -30.64 -1.42 7.25
CA VAL A 36 -29.38 -1.03 6.59
C VAL A 36 -29.23 0.49 6.42
N THR A 37 -30.32 1.26 6.57
CA THR A 37 -30.26 2.74 6.55
C THR A 37 -29.89 3.32 7.91
N GLY A 38 -30.06 2.54 8.99
CA GLY A 38 -29.65 2.90 10.34
C GLY A 38 -28.14 2.72 10.56
N ARG A 39 -27.60 3.40 11.58
CA ARG A 39 -26.16 3.38 11.90
C ARG A 39 -25.62 1.96 12.13
N ILE A 40 -26.39 1.11 12.80
CA ILE A 40 -25.96 -0.25 13.15
C ILE A 40 -26.02 -1.16 11.92
N GLY A 41 -27.15 -1.19 11.21
CA GLY A 41 -27.29 -2.03 10.01
C GLY A 41 -26.34 -1.63 8.89
N GLY A 42 -26.14 -0.32 8.67
CA GLY A 42 -25.14 0.18 7.74
C GLY A 42 -23.70 -0.21 8.10
N SER A 43 -23.37 -0.25 9.41
CA SER A 43 -22.04 -0.67 9.86
C SER A 43 -21.81 -2.17 9.68
N VAL A 44 -22.85 -2.99 9.94
CA VAL A 44 -22.78 -4.44 9.71
C VAL A 44 -22.67 -4.75 8.21
N GLN A 45 -23.44 -4.06 7.36
CA GLN A 45 -23.34 -4.20 5.91
C GLN A 45 -21.95 -3.83 5.42
N PHE A 46 -21.44 -2.66 5.81
CA PHE A 46 -20.09 -2.21 5.48
C PHE A 46 -19.04 -3.23 5.91
N PHE A 47 -19.11 -3.70 7.16
CA PHE A 47 -18.18 -4.69 7.68
C PHE A 47 -18.15 -5.98 6.84
N ILE A 48 -19.30 -6.59 6.58
CA ILE A 48 -19.37 -7.87 5.84
C ILE A 48 -18.93 -7.65 4.39
N TYR A 49 -19.38 -6.57 3.76
CA TYR A 49 -19.04 -6.23 2.40
C TYR A 49 -17.53 -6.00 2.23
N ASP A 50 -16.93 -5.14 3.06
CA ASP A 50 -15.50 -4.81 2.97
C ASP A 50 -14.62 -6.00 3.36
N VAL A 51 -14.97 -6.80 4.38
CA VAL A 51 -14.21 -8.01 4.72
C VAL A 51 -14.18 -8.99 3.55
N LEU A 52 -15.33 -9.25 2.92
CA LEU A 52 -15.41 -10.17 1.78
C LEU A 52 -14.69 -9.60 0.55
N LYS A 53 -14.93 -8.33 0.22
CA LYS A 53 -14.31 -7.64 -0.91
C LYS A 53 -12.79 -7.64 -0.80
N ILE A 54 -12.25 -7.17 0.33
CA ILE A 54 -10.80 -7.12 0.58
C ILE A 54 -10.22 -8.53 0.55
N THR A 55 -10.89 -9.52 1.16
CA THR A 55 -10.42 -10.91 1.15
C THR A 55 -10.28 -11.46 -0.26
N VAL A 56 -11.29 -11.26 -1.11
CA VAL A 56 -11.27 -11.75 -2.50
C VAL A 56 -10.19 -11.03 -3.31
N LEU A 57 -10.13 -9.70 -3.25
CA LEU A 57 -9.13 -8.91 -3.98
C LEU A 57 -7.71 -9.28 -3.53
N LEU A 58 -7.47 -9.38 -2.22
CA LEU A 58 -6.17 -9.74 -1.66
C LEU A 58 -5.75 -11.15 -2.11
N CYS A 59 -6.63 -12.14 -2.04
CA CYS A 59 -6.30 -13.51 -2.47
C CYS A 59 -5.94 -13.58 -3.96
N VAL A 60 -6.73 -12.91 -4.82
CA VAL A 60 -6.48 -12.88 -6.27
C VAL A 60 -5.18 -12.15 -6.58
N LEU A 61 -4.96 -11.00 -5.95
CA LEU A 61 -3.76 -10.19 -6.13
C LEU A 61 -2.51 -10.95 -5.69
N ILE A 62 -2.51 -11.55 -4.49
CA ILE A 62 -1.38 -12.37 -4.00
C ILE A 62 -1.12 -13.53 -4.95
N PHE A 63 -2.16 -14.20 -5.45
CA PHE A 63 -1.98 -15.31 -6.39
C PHE A 63 -1.27 -14.84 -7.67
N ILE A 64 -1.75 -13.76 -8.30
CA ILE A 64 -1.17 -13.21 -9.52
C ILE A 64 0.27 -12.77 -9.29
N ILE A 65 0.51 -12.02 -8.21
CA ILE A 65 1.83 -11.51 -7.85
C ILE A 65 2.79 -12.66 -7.55
N SER A 66 2.43 -13.62 -6.70
CA SER A 66 3.29 -14.77 -6.38
C SER A 66 3.54 -15.65 -7.60
N TYR A 67 2.57 -15.77 -8.50
CA TYR A 67 2.76 -16.46 -9.77
C TYR A 67 3.79 -15.73 -10.65
N ILE A 68 3.68 -14.40 -10.81
CA ILE A 68 4.65 -13.59 -11.56
C ILE A 68 6.03 -13.61 -10.88
N GLN A 69 6.09 -13.40 -9.57
CA GLN A 69 7.32 -13.42 -8.77
C GLN A 69 8.04 -14.76 -8.88
N SER A 70 7.31 -15.88 -9.04
CA SER A 70 7.96 -17.17 -9.27
C SER A 70 8.91 -17.12 -10.49
N TYR A 71 8.61 -16.31 -11.51
CA TYR A 71 9.47 -16.13 -12.70
C TYR A 71 10.66 -15.19 -12.46
N PHE A 72 10.60 -14.36 -11.41
CA PHE A 72 11.61 -13.37 -11.04
C PHE A 72 12.16 -13.65 -9.63
N PRO A 73 12.93 -14.74 -9.46
CA PRO A 73 13.58 -15.02 -8.18
C PRO A 73 14.50 -13.86 -7.76
N PRO A 74 14.52 -13.49 -6.47
CA PRO A 74 15.29 -12.37 -5.95
C PRO A 74 16.81 -12.46 -6.25
N GLU A 75 17.33 -13.65 -6.49
CA GLU A 75 18.72 -13.91 -6.89
C GLU A 75 19.03 -13.36 -8.29
N ARG A 76 18.09 -13.45 -9.24
CA ARG A 76 18.25 -12.84 -10.57
C ARG A 76 18.27 -11.32 -10.45
N SER A 77 17.39 -10.75 -9.62
CA SER A 77 17.38 -9.33 -9.32
C SER A 77 18.69 -8.89 -8.66
N LYS A 78 19.26 -9.67 -7.73
CA LYS A 78 20.60 -9.44 -7.18
C LYS A 78 21.66 -9.33 -8.27
N LYS A 79 21.73 -10.29 -9.19
CA LYS A 79 22.76 -10.31 -10.25
C LYS A 79 22.68 -9.09 -11.19
N ILE A 80 21.49 -8.52 -11.36
CA ILE A 80 21.26 -7.29 -12.12
C ILE A 80 21.64 -6.07 -11.26
N MET A 81 21.16 -6.01 -10.02
CA MET A 81 21.38 -4.89 -9.10
C MET A 81 22.79 -4.79 -8.56
N SER A 82 23.55 -5.89 -8.46
CA SER A 82 24.95 -5.90 -8.02
C SER A 82 25.90 -5.19 -8.99
N ARG A 83 25.43 -4.86 -10.19
CA ARG A 83 26.17 -4.02 -11.15
C ARG A 83 26.11 -2.54 -10.79
N PHE A 84 25.14 -2.13 -9.98
CA PHE A 84 24.93 -0.76 -9.56
C PHE A 84 25.41 -0.57 -8.12
N HIS A 85 25.97 0.59 -7.82
CA HIS A 85 26.58 0.88 -6.51
C HIS A 85 26.05 2.20 -5.94
N GLY A 86 26.00 2.28 -4.61
CA GLY A 86 25.58 3.47 -3.86
C GLY A 86 24.19 3.98 -4.26
N VAL A 87 24.04 5.30 -4.39
CA VAL A 87 22.76 5.95 -4.70
C VAL A 87 22.15 5.45 -6.01
N TRP A 88 22.96 5.06 -6.99
CA TRP A 88 22.44 4.56 -8.26
C TRP A 88 21.73 3.21 -8.12
N ALA A 89 22.19 2.36 -7.20
CA ALA A 89 21.49 1.12 -6.86
C ALA A 89 20.14 1.40 -6.19
N ASN A 90 20.08 2.41 -5.31
CA ASN A 90 18.84 2.85 -4.65
C ASN A 90 17.82 3.36 -5.67
N ILE A 91 18.25 4.13 -6.67
CA ILE A 91 17.38 4.61 -7.76
C ILE A 91 16.83 3.44 -8.57
N MET A 92 17.68 2.49 -8.99
CA MET A 92 17.22 1.32 -9.74
C MET A 92 16.24 0.46 -8.93
N ALA A 93 16.45 0.32 -7.64
CA ALA A 93 15.55 -0.41 -6.75
C ALA A 93 14.20 0.29 -6.56
N ALA A 94 14.20 1.61 -6.41
CA ALA A 94 12.96 2.39 -6.33
C ALA A 94 12.17 2.32 -7.64
N LEU A 95 12.84 2.43 -8.80
CA LEU A 95 12.21 2.26 -10.11
C LEU A 95 11.63 0.85 -10.28
N LEU A 96 12.35 -0.18 -9.84
CA LEU A 96 11.84 -1.55 -9.84
C LEU A 96 10.56 -1.63 -9.00
N GLY A 97 10.55 -1.05 -7.80
CA GLY A 97 9.37 -0.97 -6.94
C GLY A 97 8.19 -0.28 -7.62
N THR A 98 8.44 0.84 -8.32
CA THR A 98 7.41 1.60 -9.04
C THR A 98 6.77 0.79 -10.18
N VAL A 99 7.59 0.04 -10.94
CA VAL A 99 7.10 -0.78 -12.07
C VAL A 99 6.36 -2.02 -11.59
N THR A 100 6.72 -2.54 -10.41
CA THR A 100 6.07 -3.72 -9.85
C THR A 100 4.82 -3.34 -9.05
N PRO A 101 3.62 -3.84 -9.41
CA PRO A 101 2.40 -3.55 -8.67
C PRO A 101 2.32 -4.40 -7.39
N PHE A 102 3.37 -4.39 -6.58
CA PHE A 102 3.39 -5.13 -5.32
C PHE A 102 2.84 -4.26 -4.21
N CYS A 103 1.78 -4.75 -3.56
CA CYS A 103 1.34 -4.17 -2.31
C CYS A 103 2.40 -4.36 -1.22
N SER A 104 2.26 -3.63 -0.14
CA SER A 104 3.17 -3.70 1.01
C SER A 104 3.34 -5.12 1.56
N CYS A 105 2.26 -5.92 1.57
CA CYS A 105 2.27 -7.32 2.01
C CYS A 105 3.17 -8.23 1.15
N SER A 106 3.25 -7.98 -0.16
CA SER A 106 4.09 -8.73 -1.10
C SER A 106 5.51 -8.17 -1.20
N SER A 107 5.69 -6.88 -0.88
CA SER A 107 6.99 -6.21 -0.90
C SER A 107 7.91 -6.69 0.22
N ILE A 108 7.35 -7.13 1.36
CA ILE A 108 8.14 -7.59 2.52
C ILE A 108 8.82 -8.95 2.27
N PRO A 109 8.15 -9.99 1.73
CA PRO A 109 8.83 -11.21 1.30
C PRO A 109 9.97 -10.95 0.30
N LEU A 110 9.78 -10.01 -0.63
CA LEU A 110 10.83 -9.62 -1.57
C LEU A 110 11.97 -8.85 -0.87
N PHE A 111 11.66 -7.99 0.09
CA PHE A 111 12.67 -7.36 0.94
C PHE A 111 13.51 -8.42 1.67
N ILE A 112 12.86 -9.44 2.25
CA ILE A 112 13.55 -10.57 2.89
C ILE A 112 14.42 -11.29 1.86
N GLY A 113 13.87 -11.62 0.70
CA GLY A 113 14.60 -12.29 -0.39
C GLY A 113 15.82 -11.50 -0.87
N PHE A 114 15.67 -10.19 -1.11
CA PHE A 114 16.78 -9.33 -1.52
C PHE A 114 17.84 -9.18 -0.42
N THR A 115 17.40 -9.04 0.84
CA THR A 115 18.34 -8.89 1.96
C THR A 115 19.08 -10.20 2.23
N SER A 116 18.38 -11.35 2.21
CA SER A 116 18.99 -12.69 2.28
C SER A 116 19.87 -12.99 1.07
N ALA A 117 19.58 -12.42 -0.10
CA ALA A 117 20.47 -12.51 -1.26
C ALA A 117 21.73 -11.64 -1.07
N GLY A 118 21.81 -10.80 -0.03
CA GLY A 118 22.99 -9.98 0.28
C GLY A 118 23.04 -8.65 -0.47
N LEU A 119 21.89 -8.11 -0.91
CA LEU A 119 21.83 -6.73 -1.38
C LEU A 119 22.02 -5.75 -0.21
N PRO A 120 22.63 -4.57 -0.43
CA PRO A 120 22.75 -3.54 0.59
C PRO A 120 21.38 -3.12 1.12
N LEU A 121 21.29 -2.85 2.42
CA LEU A 121 20.01 -2.50 3.05
C LEU A 121 19.34 -1.27 2.43
N GLY A 122 20.12 -0.25 2.04
CA GLY A 122 19.54 0.94 1.42
C GLY A 122 18.78 0.64 0.14
N VAL A 123 19.27 -0.34 -0.63
CA VAL A 123 18.68 -0.76 -1.89
C VAL A 123 17.36 -1.49 -1.63
N THR A 124 17.34 -2.41 -0.66
CA THR A 124 16.14 -3.18 -0.33
C THR A 124 15.06 -2.31 0.30
N PHE A 125 15.43 -1.32 1.11
CA PHE A 125 14.49 -0.32 1.64
C PHE A 125 14.00 0.67 0.59
N SER A 126 14.84 1.09 -0.37
CA SER A 126 14.39 1.95 -1.48
C SER A 126 13.27 1.27 -2.28
N PHE A 127 13.43 -0.03 -2.57
CA PHE A 127 12.39 -0.85 -3.17
C PHE A 127 11.15 -0.95 -2.26
N LEU A 128 11.34 -1.29 -0.98
CA LEU A 128 10.25 -1.50 -0.02
C LEU A 128 9.41 -0.24 0.21
N ILE A 129 10.03 0.95 0.20
CA ILE A 129 9.32 2.24 0.31
C ILE A 129 8.60 2.55 -1.00
N SER A 130 9.27 2.41 -2.15
CA SER A 130 8.69 2.82 -3.43
C SER A 130 7.52 1.94 -3.87
N SER A 131 7.58 0.64 -3.63
CA SER A 131 6.60 -0.32 -4.17
C SER A 131 5.15 -0.06 -3.73
N PRO A 132 4.84 0.16 -2.45
CA PRO A 132 3.47 0.49 -2.05
C PRO A 132 3.13 1.98 -2.20
N MET A 133 4.15 2.85 -2.30
CA MET A 133 3.95 4.30 -2.32
C MET A 133 3.66 4.81 -3.73
N VAL A 134 4.31 4.24 -4.75
CA VAL A 134 4.34 4.78 -6.12
C VAL A 134 4.24 3.67 -7.17
N ASP A 135 3.29 2.75 -7.05
CA ASP A 135 3.13 1.70 -8.07
C ASP A 135 2.36 2.19 -9.32
N LEU A 136 2.46 1.41 -10.38
CA LEU A 136 1.77 1.66 -11.65
C LEU A 136 0.23 1.77 -11.51
N GLY A 137 -0.37 0.98 -10.61
CA GLY A 137 -1.79 1.07 -10.30
C GLY A 137 -2.13 2.40 -9.66
N SER A 138 -1.37 2.80 -8.64
CA SER A 138 -1.47 4.12 -8.02
C SER A 138 -1.34 5.26 -9.05
N LEU A 139 -0.39 5.16 -9.98
CA LEU A 139 -0.20 6.13 -11.05
C LEU A 139 -1.44 6.26 -11.97
N VAL A 140 -2.00 5.14 -12.42
CA VAL A 140 -3.21 5.14 -13.28
C VAL A 140 -4.39 5.78 -12.56
N LEU A 141 -4.56 5.46 -11.28
CA LEU A 141 -5.64 6.00 -10.46
C LEU A 141 -5.48 7.50 -10.22
N LEU A 142 -4.27 7.94 -9.86
CA LEU A 142 -3.99 9.35 -9.62
C LEU A 142 -4.21 10.19 -10.88
N MET A 143 -3.83 9.67 -12.06
CA MET A 143 -4.12 10.35 -13.33
C MET A 143 -5.62 10.49 -13.59
N SER A 144 -6.42 9.50 -13.21
CA SER A 144 -7.87 9.51 -13.40
C SER A 144 -8.58 10.49 -12.48
N ILE A 145 -8.12 10.63 -11.23
CA ILE A 145 -8.82 11.41 -10.19
C ILE A 145 -8.26 12.83 -10.08
N PHE A 146 -6.93 12.96 -10.01
CA PHE A 146 -6.25 14.23 -9.73
C PHE A 146 -5.58 14.84 -10.98
N GLY A 147 -5.64 14.14 -12.11
CA GLY A 147 -5.05 14.57 -13.37
C GLY A 147 -3.57 14.20 -13.53
N THR A 148 -3.10 14.26 -14.77
CA THR A 148 -1.77 13.78 -15.15
C THR A 148 -0.62 14.58 -14.51
N LYS A 149 -0.77 15.89 -14.34
CA LYS A 149 0.26 16.73 -13.72
C LYS A 149 0.54 16.32 -12.28
N VAL A 150 -0.51 16.13 -11.48
CA VAL A 150 -0.40 15.70 -10.08
C VAL A 150 0.22 14.31 -10.00
N ALA A 151 -0.22 13.37 -10.83
CA ALA A 151 0.30 12.00 -10.83
C ALA A 151 1.81 11.94 -11.15
N ILE A 152 2.29 12.71 -12.13
CA ILE A 152 3.72 12.75 -12.47
C ILE A 152 4.54 13.31 -11.31
N VAL A 153 4.11 14.43 -10.73
CA VAL A 153 4.81 15.03 -9.59
C VAL A 153 4.82 14.08 -8.40
N TYR A 154 3.70 13.39 -8.15
CA TYR A 154 3.58 12.42 -7.06
C TYR A 154 4.61 11.30 -7.21
N VAL A 155 4.77 10.81 -8.45
CA VAL A 155 5.71 9.73 -8.74
C VAL A 155 7.15 10.17 -8.54
N VAL A 156 7.51 11.34 -9.05
CA VAL A 156 8.86 11.89 -8.89
C VAL A 156 9.18 12.09 -7.42
N VAL A 157 8.28 12.71 -6.67
CA VAL A 157 8.52 13.03 -5.26
C VAL A 157 8.52 11.76 -4.39
N GLY A 158 7.64 10.80 -4.66
CA GLY A 158 7.64 9.51 -3.97
C GLY A 158 8.91 8.68 -4.24
N LEU A 159 9.41 8.69 -5.48
CA LEU A 159 10.71 8.10 -5.82
C LEU A 159 11.86 8.79 -5.06
N VAL A 160 11.83 10.11 -4.94
CA VAL A 160 12.82 10.86 -4.14
C VAL A 160 12.77 10.42 -2.68
N ILE A 161 11.59 10.28 -2.06
CA ILE A 161 11.48 9.76 -0.69
C ILE A 161 12.06 8.36 -0.59
N ALA A 162 11.75 7.47 -1.54
CA ALA A 162 12.23 6.10 -1.52
C ALA A 162 13.76 6.03 -1.56
N VAL A 163 14.39 6.77 -2.48
CA VAL A 163 15.85 6.81 -2.64
C VAL A 163 16.52 7.47 -1.44
N VAL A 164 15.99 8.60 -0.96
CA VAL A 164 16.54 9.30 0.21
C VAL A 164 16.39 8.42 1.45
N GLY A 165 15.23 7.81 1.65
CA GLY A 165 14.93 6.96 2.79
C GLY A 165 15.82 5.71 2.83
N GLY A 166 15.98 5.01 1.71
CA GLY A 166 16.91 3.90 1.61
C GLY A 166 18.36 4.32 1.87
N THR A 167 18.79 5.43 1.27
CA THR A 167 20.15 5.97 1.48
C THR A 167 20.39 6.38 2.93
N LEU A 168 19.39 6.95 3.61
CA LEU A 168 19.48 7.30 5.03
C LEU A 168 19.61 6.06 5.91
N ILE A 169 18.84 5.01 5.66
CA ILE A 169 18.93 3.74 6.39
C ILE A 169 20.32 3.11 6.24
N GLU A 170 20.89 3.18 5.04
CA GLU A 170 22.25 2.70 4.75
C GLU A 170 23.31 3.54 5.49
N LYS A 171 23.22 4.87 5.44
CA LYS A 171 24.14 5.78 6.15
C LYS A 171 24.07 5.67 7.67
N LEU A 172 22.92 5.28 8.22
CA LEU A 172 22.75 5.01 9.64
C LEU A 172 23.31 3.63 10.05
N HIS A 173 23.89 2.86 9.12
CA HIS A 173 24.49 1.54 9.35
C HIS A 173 23.54 0.58 10.08
N MET A 174 22.27 0.58 9.66
CA MET A 174 21.22 -0.18 10.34
C MET A 174 21.22 -1.68 10.01
N GLU A 175 22.25 -2.18 9.33
CA GLU A 175 22.39 -3.59 8.89
C GLU A 175 22.32 -4.57 10.08
N ASN A 176 22.84 -4.14 11.23
CA ASN A 176 22.82 -4.94 12.46
C ASN A 176 21.43 -5.13 13.09
N TYR A 177 20.45 -4.38 12.58
CA TYR A 177 19.05 -4.41 13.03
C TYR A 177 18.15 -5.21 12.10
N VAL A 178 18.68 -5.94 11.13
CA VAL A 178 17.96 -7.04 10.48
C VAL A 178 17.97 -8.26 11.40
N GLU A 179 16.90 -9.04 11.41
CA GLU A 179 16.83 -10.28 12.18
C GLU A 179 17.90 -11.29 11.71
N GLU A 180 18.44 -12.06 12.66
CA GLU A 180 19.61 -12.92 12.42
C GLU A 180 19.38 -14.01 11.39
N PHE A 181 18.17 -14.57 11.31
CA PHE A 181 17.83 -15.62 10.34
C PHE A 181 17.90 -15.15 8.88
N ILE A 182 17.77 -13.84 8.63
CA ILE A 182 17.91 -13.23 7.30
C ILE A 182 19.38 -12.94 7.01
N ARG A 183 20.11 -12.44 8.02
CA ARG A 183 21.54 -12.16 7.91
C ARG A 183 22.37 -13.43 7.71
N SER A 184 22.02 -14.53 8.37
CA SER A 184 22.73 -15.81 8.24
C SER A 184 22.46 -16.54 6.92
N ALA A 185 21.32 -16.26 6.28
CA ALA A 185 21.02 -16.74 4.93
C ALA A 185 21.83 -16.00 3.84
N SER A 186 22.46 -14.87 4.19
CA SER A 186 23.28 -14.05 3.29
C SER A 186 24.58 -14.77 2.92
N GLY A 187 24.63 -15.36 1.73
CA GLY A 187 25.84 -16.01 1.19
C GLY A 187 25.70 -17.50 0.87
N VAL A 188 24.52 -18.09 1.08
CA VAL A 188 24.20 -19.40 0.51
C VAL A 188 23.71 -19.19 -0.91
N ASP A 189 24.42 -19.72 -1.91
CA ASP A 189 23.93 -19.78 -3.28
C ASP A 189 22.70 -20.70 -3.32
N PHE A 190 21.52 -20.12 -3.20
CA PHE A 190 20.29 -20.81 -3.53
C PHE A 190 20.22 -20.91 -5.06
N GLU A 191 20.64 -22.05 -5.61
CA GLU A 191 20.12 -22.46 -6.91
C GLU A 191 18.61 -22.61 -6.74
N SER A 192 17.86 -21.58 -7.14
CA SER A 192 16.40 -21.66 -7.17
C SER A 192 16.06 -22.71 -8.22
N PRO A 193 15.47 -23.87 -7.87
CA PRO A 193 15.08 -24.85 -8.86
C PRO A 193 14.10 -24.20 -9.84
N ASP A 194 14.29 -24.44 -11.13
CA ASP A 194 13.42 -23.87 -12.16
C ASP A 194 12.03 -24.51 -12.05
N LEU A 195 11.12 -23.81 -11.36
CA LEU A 195 9.79 -24.34 -11.07
C LEU A 195 9.04 -24.61 -12.36
N THR A 196 8.42 -25.77 -12.46
CA THR A 196 7.48 -26.10 -13.52
C THR A 196 6.19 -25.29 -13.38
N ARG A 197 5.37 -25.20 -14.45
CA ARG A 197 4.10 -24.46 -14.41
C ARG A 197 3.16 -24.92 -13.28
N LYS A 198 3.18 -26.22 -12.95
CA LYS A 198 2.37 -26.79 -11.85
C LYS A 198 2.89 -26.36 -10.48
N GLU A 199 4.20 -26.44 -10.28
CA GLU A 199 4.84 -26.02 -9.03
C GLU A 199 4.67 -24.52 -8.76
N ARG A 200 4.68 -23.68 -9.80
CA ARG A 200 4.40 -22.24 -9.68
C ARG A 200 2.99 -21.95 -9.20
N VAL A 201 2.00 -22.70 -9.68
CA VAL A 201 0.61 -22.58 -9.20
C VAL A 201 0.49 -23.03 -7.74
N ILE A 202 1.18 -24.11 -7.37
CA ILE A 202 1.22 -24.60 -5.98
C ILE A 202 1.86 -23.55 -5.07
N TYR A 203 3.03 -23.02 -5.46
CA TYR A 203 3.71 -21.94 -4.77
C TYR A 203 2.80 -20.72 -4.55
N ALA A 204 2.11 -20.27 -5.62
CA ALA A 204 1.20 -19.14 -5.52
C ALA A 204 0.02 -19.43 -4.57
N LYS A 205 -0.56 -20.63 -4.59
CA LYS A 205 -1.62 -21.03 -3.65
C LYS A 205 -1.13 -21.06 -2.20
N ASP A 206 0.06 -21.59 -1.95
CA ASP A 206 0.64 -21.65 -0.61
C ASP A 206 0.94 -20.25 -0.06
N GLN A 207 1.41 -19.34 -0.93
CA GLN A 207 1.59 -17.93 -0.58
C GLN A 207 0.27 -17.24 -0.23
N VAL A 208 -0.81 -17.50 -0.99
CA VAL A 208 -2.15 -17.00 -0.67
C VAL A 208 -2.59 -17.49 0.70
N VAL A 209 -2.55 -18.81 0.95
CA VAL A 209 -3.04 -19.39 2.22
C VAL A 209 -2.22 -18.89 3.41
N SER A 210 -0.90 -18.86 3.29
CA SER A 210 -0.02 -18.46 4.39
C SER A 210 -0.12 -16.96 4.70
N THR A 211 -0.25 -16.11 3.69
CA THR A 211 -0.43 -14.66 3.86
C THR A 211 -1.83 -14.35 4.36
N PHE A 212 -2.86 -14.94 3.76
CA PHE A 212 -4.25 -14.75 4.18
C PHE A 212 -4.44 -15.13 5.66
N LYS A 213 -3.95 -16.29 6.12
CA LYS A 213 -4.04 -16.67 7.53
C LYS A 213 -3.37 -15.67 8.48
N LYS A 214 -2.27 -15.05 8.05
CA LYS A 214 -1.56 -14.04 8.86
C LYS A 214 -2.29 -12.71 8.86
N VAL A 215 -2.85 -12.28 7.73
CA VAL A 215 -3.41 -10.95 7.55
C VAL A 215 -4.88 -10.89 7.97
N LEU A 216 -5.67 -11.94 7.76
CA LEU A 216 -7.10 -12.03 8.08
C LEU A 216 -7.50 -11.48 9.46
N PRO A 217 -6.87 -11.86 10.60
CA PRO A 217 -7.27 -11.31 11.89
C PRO A 217 -7.13 -9.78 11.96
N TYR A 218 -6.13 -9.22 11.27
CA TYR A 218 -5.94 -7.77 11.19
C TYR A 218 -6.94 -7.11 10.26
N ILE A 219 -7.33 -7.77 9.15
CA ILE A 219 -8.43 -7.30 8.29
C ILE A 219 -9.72 -7.21 9.12
N LEU A 220 -10.05 -8.25 9.87
CA LEU A 220 -11.26 -8.27 10.69
C LEU A 220 -11.26 -7.15 11.74
N VAL A 221 -10.14 -6.92 12.42
CA VAL A 221 -10.04 -5.83 13.41
C VAL A 221 -10.09 -4.46 12.72
N GLY A 222 -9.30 -4.25 11.66
CA GLY A 222 -9.20 -2.97 10.96
C GLY A 222 -10.50 -2.56 10.28
N VAL A 223 -11.13 -3.48 9.54
CA VAL A 223 -12.44 -3.25 8.92
C VAL A 223 -13.52 -3.12 9.99
N GLY A 224 -13.41 -3.83 11.11
CA GLY A 224 -14.32 -3.68 12.26
C GLY A 224 -14.30 -2.26 12.83
N ILE A 225 -13.11 -1.71 13.07
CA ILE A 225 -12.94 -0.33 13.51
C ILE A 225 -13.44 0.65 12.43
N GLY A 226 -13.09 0.41 11.16
CA GLY A 226 -13.54 1.21 10.02
C GLY A 226 -15.06 1.25 9.87
N ALA A 227 -15.75 0.12 10.06
CA ALA A 227 -17.20 0.01 10.00
C ALA A 227 -17.89 0.84 11.09
N ILE A 228 -17.34 0.83 12.32
CA ILE A 228 -17.83 1.68 13.41
C ILE A 228 -17.61 3.14 13.06
N ILE A 229 -16.40 3.49 12.60
CA ILE A 229 -16.02 4.86 12.27
C ILE A 229 -16.89 5.44 11.13
N HIS A 230 -17.08 4.69 10.06
CA HIS A 230 -17.71 5.17 8.83
C HIS A 230 -19.15 5.69 9.05
N ASN A 231 -19.93 5.02 9.89
CA ASN A 231 -21.33 5.41 10.14
C ASN A 231 -21.53 6.22 11.43
N TRP A 232 -20.45 6.52 12.16
CA TRP A 232 -20.52 7.25 13.44
C TRP A 232 -19.75 8.57 13.44
N ILE A 233 -18.76 8.78 12.56
CA ILE A 233 -18.06 10.07 12.47
C ILE A 233 -18.85 11.05 11.60
N PRO A 234 -19.27 12.20 12.17
CA PRO A 234 -19.96 13.25 11.40
C PRO A 234 -19.03 13.88 10.36
N GLU A 235 -19.59 14.25 9.21
CA GLU A 235 -18.83 14.89 8.12
C GLU A 235 -18.15 16.19 8.58
N SER A 236 -18.78 16.93 9.49
CA SER A 236 -18.23 18.17 10.06
C SER A 236 -16.94 17.97 10.86
N TRP A 237 -16.71 16.80 11.45
CA TRP A 237 -15.45 16.48 12.12
C TRP A 237 -14.33 16.27 11.11
N ILE A 238 -14.65 15.61 10.00
CA ILE A 238 -13.69 15.37 8.91
C ILE A 238 -13.26 16.70 8.29
N GLU A 239 -14.21 17.61 8.04
CA GLU A 239 -13.92 18.96 7.54
C GLU A 239 -13.13 19.81 8.55
N MET A 240 -13.42 19.72 9.85
CA MET A 240 -12.68 20.46 10.87
C MET A 240 -11.23 19.98 11.02
N VAL A 241 -11.01 18.66 10.92
CA VAL A 241 -9.69 18.04 11.12
C VAL A 241 -8.84 18.10 9.86
N LEU A 242 -9.44 17.87 8.68
CA LEU A 242 -8.73 17.69 7.39
C LEU A 242 -9.04 18.77 6.34
N GLY A 243 -9.90 19.75 6.66
CA GLY A 243 -10.26 20.83 5.75
C GLY A 243 -9.13 21.84 5.48
N SER A 244 -9.35 22.68 4.47
CA SER A 244 -8.34 23.61 3.92
C SER A 244 -7.80 24.68 4.88
N ASN A 245 -8.49 24.97 5.98
CA ASN A 245 -8.07 25.98 6.96
C ASN A 245 -7.17 25.43 8.08
N ASN A 246 -6.87 24.13 8.12
CA ASN A 246 -6.03 23.56 9.17
C ASN A 246 -4.59 23.32 8.67
N PRO A 247 -3.59 24.11 9.13
CA PRO A 247 -2.20 23.89 8.75
C PRO A 247 -1.65 22.55 9.25
N PHE A 248 -2.28 21.91 10.23
CA PHE A 248 -1.90 20.56 10.70
C PHE A 248 -2.64 19.43 9.96
N GLY A 249 -3.49 19.75 8.98
CA GLY A 249 -4.28 18.77 8.24
C GLY A 249 -3.44 17.65 7.64
N VAL A 250 -2.29 17.99 7.04
CA VAL A 250 -1.34 17.01 6.47
C VAL A 250 -0.81 16.04 7.53
N VAL A 251 -0.40 16.55 8.69
CA VAL A 251 0.16 15.73 9.78
C VAL A 251 -0.90 14.80 10.34
N LEU A 252 -2.11 15.33 10.57
CA LEU A 252 -3.23 14.54 11.09
C LEU A 252 -3.64 13.46 10.08
N ALA A 253 -3.76 13.80 8.79
CA ALA A 253 -3.99 12.85 7.71
C ALA A 253 -2.96 11.71 7.71
N THR A 254 -1.67 12.05 7.78
CA THR A 254 -0.60 11.03 7.80
C THR A 254 -0.72 10.14 9.04
N LEU A 255 -0.86 10.72 10.24
CA LEU A 255 -0.91 9.95 11.49
C LEU A 255 -2.16 9.06 11.58
N LEU A 256 -3.30 9.52 11.05
CA LEU A 256 -4.52 8.72 10.96
C LEU A 256 -4.42 7.63 9.88
N GLY A 257 -3.68 7.88 8.80
CA GLY A 257 -3.46 6.92 7.72
C GLY A 257 -2.55 5.75 8.11
N VAL A 258 -1.50 5.98 8.90
CA VAL A 258 -0.55 4.94 9.34
C VAL A 258 -1.23 3.68 9.94
N PRO A 259 -2.12 3.78 10.95
CA PRO A 259 -2.75 2.60 11.53
C PRO A 259 -3.83 1.99 10.63
N MET A 260 -4.31 2.71 9.62
CA MET A 260 -5.41 2.25 8.77
C MET A 260 -4.94 1.15 7.82
N TYR A 261 -5.74 0.08 7.75
CA TYR A 261 -5.57 -0.96 6.75
C TYR A 261 -6.54 -0.72 5.61
N ALA A 262 -6.03 -0.17 4.51
CA ALA A 262 -6.70 -0.17 3.23
C ALA A 262 -5.64 -0.28 2.12
N ASP A 263 -6.04 -0.82 0.97
CA ASP A 263 -5.26 -0.69 -0.25
C ASP A 263 -5.57 0.66 -0.91
N ILE A 264 -4.79 1.03 -1.94
CA ILE A 264 -5.01 2.32 -2.59
C ILE A 264 -6.43 2.42 -3.18
N PHE A 265 -6.98 1.30 -3.70
CA PHE A 265 -8.33 1.25 -4.23
C PHE A 265 -9.40 1.55 -3.17
N GLY A 266 -9.22 1.05 -1.94
CA GLY A 266 -10.08 1.34 -0.80
C GLY A 266 -9.95 2.77 -0.29
N THR A 267 -8.82 3.43 -0.51
CA THR A 267 -8.64 4.85 -0.15
C THR A 267 -9.25 5.82 -1.16
N ILE A 268 -9.57 5.40 -2.39
CA ILE A 268 -10.11 6.28 -3.44
C ILE A 268 -11.42 6.96 -3.02
N PRO A 269 -12.48 6.25 -2.58
CA PRO A 269 -13.75 6.91 -2.27
C PRO A 269 -13.60 7.92 -1.12
N VAL A 270 -12.69 7.61 -0.17
CA VAL A 270 -12.36 8.51 0.93
C VAL A 270 -11.62 9.73 0.40
N ALA A 271 -10.63 9.55 -0.47
CA ALA A 271 -9.86 10.63 -1.08
C ALA A 271 -10.73 11.58 -1.91
N GLU A 272 -11.63 11.04 -2.74
CA GLU A 272 -12.61 11.83 -3.50
C GLU A 272 -13.57 12.56 -2.57
N ALA A 273 -14.14 11.89 -1.58
CA ALA A 273 -15.06 12.50 -0.62
C ALA A 273 -14.39 13.64 0.17
N LEU A 274 -13.12 13.47 0.57
CA LEU A 274 -12.33 14.50 1.25
C LEU A 274 -12.07 15.71 0.33
N LEU A 275 -11.67 15.47 -0.92
CA LEU A 275 -11.49 16.54 -1.91
C LEU A 275 -12.80 17.31 -2.17
N TYR A 276 -13.91 16.60 -2.38
CA TYR A 276 -15.22 17.23 -2.59
C TYR A 276 -15.66 18.07 -1.38
N LYS A 277 -15.26 17.68 -0.17
CA LYS A 277 -15.49 18.42 1.08
C LYS A 277 -14.47 19.53 1.35
N GLY A 278 -13.61 19.83 0.38
CA GLY A 278 -12.67 20.96 0.45
C GLY A 278 -11.37 20.68 1.22
N ALA A 279 -11.01 19.40 1.42
CA ALA A 279 -9.66 19.06 1.87
C ALA A 279 -8.63 19.46 0.82
N GLN A 280 -7.45 19.89 1.27
CA GLN A 280 -6.35 20.20 0.36
C GLN A 280 -5.79 18.93 -0.29
N LEU A 281 -5.30 19.07 -1.51
CA LEU A 281 -4.81 17.95 -2.32
C LEU A 281 -3.67 17.21 -1.63
N GLY A 282 -2.72 17.94 -1.04
CA GLY A 282 -1.61 17.32 -0.31
C GLY A 282 -2.03 16.65 1.01
N THR A 283 -3.09 17.10 1.67
CA THR A 283 -3.67 16.40 2.84
C THR A 283 -4.27 15.05 2.42
N VAL A 284 -4.96 15.01 1.29
CA VAL A 284 -5.54 13.76 0.75
C VAL A 284 -4.42 12.81 0.30
N LEU A 285 -3.43 13.31 -0.43
CA LEU A 285 -2.29 12.50 -0.86
C LEU A 285 -1.45 11.99 0.32
N SER A 286 -1.24 12.79 1.36
CA SER A 286 -0.47 12.35 2.54
C SER A 286 -1.21 11.25 3.32
N PHE A 287 -2.54 11.31 3.37
CA PHE A 287 -3.37 10.22 3.90
C PHE A 287 -3.18 8.95 3.06
N MET A 288 -3.36 9.03 1.74
CA MET A 288 -3.23 7.88 0.83
C MET A 288 -1.84 7.23 0.93
N MET A 289 -0.77 8.03 0.89
CA MET A 289 0.60 7.55 1.02
C MET A 289 0.87 6.86 2.36
N ALA A 290 0.31 7.40 3.45
CA ALA A 290 0.49 6.83 4.79
C ALA A 290 -0.21 5.47 4.90
N VAL A 291 -1.44 5.38 4.41
CA VAL A 291 -2.22 4.14 4.39
C VAL A 291 -1.50 3.06 3.57
N THR A 292 -1.02 3.38 2.37
CA THR A 292 -0.39 2.37 1.51
C THR A 292 0.99 1.96 2.02
N THR A 293 1.81 2.90 2.49
CA THR A 293 3.21 2.64 2.87
C THR A 293 3.36 2.08 4.28
N LEU A 294 2.58 2.58 5.24
CA LEU A 294 2.79 2.36 6.68
C LEU A 294 1.65 1.62 7.37
N SER A 295 0.75 0.97 6.62
CA SER A 295 -0.36 0.20 7.19
C SER A 295 0.08 -0.82 8.24
N LEU A 296 -0.81 -1.06 9.21
CA LEU A 296 -0.56 -1.95 10.34
C LEU A 296 -0.06 -3.36 9.92
N PRO A 297 -0.63 -4.05 8.92
CA PRO A 297 -0.11 -5.37 8.50
C PRO A 297 1.30 -5.31 7.94
N SER A 298 1.65 -4.22 7.25
CA SER A 298 2.99 -3.98 6.71
C SER A 298 4.01 -3.85 7.85
N ILE A 299 3.68 -3.04 8.86
CA ILE A 299 4.53 -2.87 10.05
C ILE A 299 4.72 -4.21 10.77
N ILE A 300 3.64 -5.00 10.94
CA ILE A 300 3.69 -6.29 11.63
C ILE A 300 4.50 -7.33 10.84
N MET A 301 4.31 -7.39 9.52
CA MET A 301 5.08 -8.29 8.66
C MET A 301 6.56 -7.90 8.62
N LEU A 302 6.86 -6.60 8.53
CA LEU A 302 8.23 -6.09 8.52
C LEU A 302 8.92 -6.32 9.86
N ARG A 303 8.20 -6.19 10.99
CA ARG A 303 8.72 -6.50 12.33
C ARG A 303 9.23 -7.93 12.47
N LYS A 304 8.72 -8.88 11.68
CA LYS A 304 9.23 -10.26 11.65
C LYS A 304 10.59 -10.39 10.93
N ALA A 305 10.97 -9.40 10.15
CA ALA A 305 12.21 -9.36 9.39
C ALA A 305 13.25 -8.40 9.97
N VAL A 306 12.82 -7.36 10.69
CA VAL A 306 13.71 -6.34 11.25
C VAL A 306 13.42 -6.06 12.72
N LYS A 307 14.47 -5.71 13.48
CA LYS A 307 14.42 -5.33 14.89
C LYS A 307 13.67 -3.99 15.08
N PRO A 308 13.12 -3.72 16.28
CA PRO A 308 12.27 -2.54 16.52
C PRO A 308 12.95 -1.21 16.20
N LYS A 309 14.27 -1.11 16.39
CA LYS A 309 15.06 0.10 16.09
C LYS A 309 15.03 0.46 14.60
N LEU A 310 15.23 -0.53 13.72
CA LEU A 310 15.14 -0.32 12.27
C LEU A 310 13.70 -0.08 11.83
N LEU A 311 12.74 -0.81 12.40
CA LEU A 311 11.33 -0.57 12.13
C LEU A 311 10.92 0.87 12.48
N GLY A 312 11.30 1.37 13.66
CA GLY A 312 11.01 2.74 14.08
C GLY A 312 11.68 3.78 13.18
N THR A 313 12.91 3.51 12.74
CA THR A 313 13.63 4.39 11.78
C THR A 313 12.91 4.46 10.44
N PHE A 314 12.48 3.31 9.91
CA PHE A 314 11.69 3.23 8.69
C PHE A 314 10.37 4.00 8.81
N ILE A 315 9.61 3.79 9.89
CA ILE A 315 8.34 4.50 10.13
C ILE A 315 8.58 6.01 10.20
N ALA A 316 9.62 6.46 10.92
CA ALA A 316 9.94 7.87 11.06
C ALA A 316 10.31 8.51 9.71
N ILE A 317 11.18 7.87 8.93
CA ILE A 317 11.59 8.36 7.60
C ILE A 317 10.38 8.48 6.67
N CYS A 318 9.55 7.45 6.58
CA CYS A 318 8.36 7.46 5.74
C CYS A 318 7.36 8.52 6.21
N THR A 319 7.09 8.61 7.51
CA THR A 319 6.13 9.58 8.08
C THR A 319 6.58 11.02 7.78
N ILE A 320 7.85 11.33 8.05
CA ILE A 320 8.42 12.66 7.79
C ILE A 320 8.40 12.96 6.28
N GLY A 321 8.81 12.00 5.45
CA GLY A 321 8.76 12.13 4.00
C GLY A 321 7.35 12.43 3.50
N ILE A 322 6.35 11.66 3.92
CA ILE A 322 4.95 11.84 3.53
C ILE A 322 4.40 13.20 3.98
N ILE A 323 4.76 13.67 5.19
CA ILE A 323 4.35 15.00 5.67
C ILE A 323 4.97 16.10 4.80
N ILE A 324 6.26 16.00 4.48
CA ILE A 324 6.95 16.95 3.59
C ILE A 324 6.24 17.01 2.24
N VAL A 325 5.87 15.85 1.70
CA VAL A 325 5.17 15.77 0.41
C VAL A 325 3.79 16.36 0.47
N GLY A 326 3.01 16.08 1.52
CA GLY A 326 1.69 16.69 1.68
C GLY A 326 1.76 18.22 1.71
N TYR A 327 2.71 18.79 2.45
CA TYR A 327 2.90 20.24 2.45
C TYR A 327 3.41 20.78 1.11
N LEU A 328 4.31 20.05 0.44
CA LEU A 328 4.78 20.41 -0.89
C LEU A 328 3.61 20.49 -1.88
N PHE A 329 2.73 19.50 -1.88
CA PHE A 329 1.54 19.51 -2.73
C PHE A 329 0.56 20.62 -2.38
N ASN A 330 0.36 20.94 -1.10
CA ASN A 330 -0.49 22.06 -0.70
C ASN A 330 0.08 23.40 -1.19
N ILE A 331 1.40 23.60 -1.12
CA ILE A 331 2.07 24.81 -1.60
C ILE A 331 1.95 24.94 -3.12
N PHE A 332 2.20 23.86 -3.86
CA PHE A 332 2.17 23.87 -5.33
C PHE A 332 0.80 23.58 -5.93
N GLN A 333 -0.26 23.48 -5.10
CA GLN A 333 -1.60 23.13 -5.54
C GLN A 333 -2.11 24.08 -6.64
N TYR A 334 -1.85 25.38 -6.51
CA TYR A 334 -2.27 26.40 -7.49
C TYR A 334 -1.61 26.27 -8.88
N LEU A 335 -0.49 25.56 -8.96
CA LEU A 335 0.26 25.33 -10.20
C LEU A 335 -0.17 24.02 -10.88
N LEU A 336 -0.70 23.09 -10.10
CA LEU A 336 -1.01 21.72 -10.51
C LEU A 336 -2.48 21.53 -10.87
N VAL A 337 -3.38 22.26 -10.22
CA VAL A 337 -4.85 22.19 -10.39
C VAL A 337 -5.37 23.38 -11.17
#